data_AF-A0A836W2R6-F1
#
_entry.id   AF-A0A836W2R6-F1
#
_cell.length_a   1.000
_cell.length_b   1.000
_cell.length_c   1.000
_cell.angle_alpha   90.00
_cell.angle_beta   90.00
_cell.angle_gamma   90.00
#
_symmetry.space_group_name_H-M   'P 1'
#
loop_
_entity.id
_entity.type
_entity.pdbx_description
1 polymer ?
#
loop_
_entity_poly.entity_id
_entity_poly.type
_entity_poly.pdbx_seq_one_letter_code
_entity_poly.pdbx_strand_id
1 'polypeptide(L)'
;MRFDKFTQRAQDALSLAQEALETFHHTELDAEHILYGLLRQEDGLVSKIIEKMGLSPIRLRERLHAELERLPQIHSVRGTLQIYITPRAKRVFDLAFDEARRLKDDYVGTEHLFLALSEEREGVILRLFSEFGISKENIYKALQKIRGAQRATDPDAESKYMAMERFARDITKESKEGKLDP
;
A
#
# COMPACT_ATOMS: atom_id res chain seq x y z
N MET A 1 9.38 -2.57 -16.70
CA MET A 1 9.16 -2.86 -15.27
C MET A 1 8.90 -4.35 -15.13
N ARG A 2 9.57 -5.04 -14.21
CA ARG A 2 9.43 -6.50 -14.03
C ARG A 2 8.29 -6.79 -13.05
N PHE A 3 7.07 -6.94 -13.58
CA PHE A 3 5.88 -7.22 -12.77
C PHE A 3 5.96 -8.55 -12.00
N ASP A 4 6.76 -9.51 -12.50
CA ASP A 4 7.09 -10.78 -11.85
C ASP A 4 7.82 -10.64 -10.51
N LYS A 5 8.31 -9.44 -10.18
CA LYS A 5 8.96 -9.14 -8.91
C LYS A 5 8.03 -8.56 -7.85
N PHE A 6 6.75 -8.43 -8.14
CA PHE A 6 5.75 -8.02 -7.16
C PHE A 6 5.09 -9.24 -6.54
N THR A 7 4.70 -9.14 -5.27
CA THR A 7 3.81 -10.12 -4.63
C THR A 7 2.46 -10.13 -5.34
N GLN A 8 1.66 -11.19 -5.13
CA GLN A 8 0.32 -11.26 -5.69
C GLN A 8 -0.54 -10.09 -5.21
N ARG A 9 -0.46 -9.77 -3.91
CA ARG A 9 -1.21 -8.65 -3.32
C ARG A 9 -0.79 -7.29 -3.88
N ALA A 10 0.50 -7.08 -4.18
CA ALA A 10 0.93 -5.85 -4.83
C ALA A 10 0.46 -5.76 -6.29
N GLN A 11 0.47 -6.88 -7.03
CA GLN A 11 -0.09 -6.93 -8.38
C GLN A 11 -1.59 -6.59 -8.37
N ASP A 12 -2.36 -7.18 -7.46
CA ASP A 12 -3.79 -6.89 -7.31
C ASP A 12 -4.03 -5.40 -7.01
N ALA A 13 -3.23 -4.80 -6.12
CA ALA A 13 -3.35 -3.38 -5.80
C ALA A 13 -3.03 -2.46 -7.01
N LEU A 14 -2.08 -2.84 -7.86
CA LEU A 14 -1.76 -2.11 -9.09
C LEU A 14 -2.82 -2.30 -10.17
N SER A 15 -3.52 -3.42 -10.20
CA SER A 15 -4.71 -3.60 -11.03
C SER A 15 -5.83 -2.67 -10.57
N LEU A 16 -6.10 -2.60 -9.26
CA LEU A 16 -7.07 -1.66 -8.69
C LEU A 16 -6.70 -0.19 -8.95
N ALA A 17 -5.39 0.14 -8.98
CA ALA A 17 -4.91 1.46 -9.35
C ALA A 17 -5.18 1.78 -10.83
N GLN A 18 -5.09 0.80 -11.73
CA GLN A 18 -5.44 0.96 -13.14
C GLN A 18 -6.95 1.10 -13.34
N GLU A 19 -7.77 0.31 -12.64
CA GLU A 19 -9.23 0.46 -12.63
C GLU A 19 -9.67 1.86 -12.15
N ALA A 20 -8.91 2.47 -11.24
CA ALA A 20 -9.18 3.83 -10.79
C ALA A 20 -9.07 4.85 -11.93
N LEU A 21 -8.20 4.62 -12.92
CA LEU A 21 -8.09 5.51 -14.08
C LEU A 21 -9.40 5.56 -14.88
N GLU A 22 -10.03 4.40 -15.09
CA GLU A 22 -11.33 4.34 -15.74
C GLU A 22 -12.42 5.00 -14.89
N THR A 23 -12.40 4.75 -13.57
CA THR A 23 -13.37 5.30 -12.61
C THR A 23 -13.34 6.83 -12.57
N PHE A 24 -12.15 7.43 -12.59
CA PHE A 24 -11.98 8.89 -12.51
C PHE A 24 -11.78 9.55 -13.88
N HIS A 25 -11.88 8.79 -14.98
CA HIS A 25 -11.63 9.28 -16.34
C HIS A 25 -10.24 9.93 -16.51
N HIS A 26 -9.21 9.31 -15.95
CA HIS A 26 -7.81 9.69 -16.09
C HIS A 26 -7.10 8.77 -17.10
N THR A 27 -6.05 9.28 -17.74
CA THR A 27 -5.22 8.48 -18.68
C THR A 27 -3.81 8.23 -18.16
N GLU A 28 -3.44 8.85 -17.03
CA GLU A 28 -2.11 8.79 -16.45
C GLU A 28 -2.14 8.11 -15.08
N LEU A 29 -1.43 6.99 -14.96
CA LEU A 29 -1.16 6.34 -13.68
C LEU A 29 -0.15 7.19 -12.89
N ASP A 30 -0.66 7.99 -11.98
CA ASP A 30 0.13 8.74 -11.00
C ASP A 30 0.13 8.11 -9.59
N ALA A 31 0.96 8.62 -8.69
CA ALA A 31 1.16 8.12 -7.33
C ALA A 31 -0.15 8.03 -6.52
N GLU A 32 -1.07 8.98 -6.70
CA GLU A 32 -2.37 9.02 -6.05
C GLU A 32 -3.23 7.79 -6.39
N HIS A 33 -3.15 7.30 -7.63
CA HIS A 33 -3.86 6.09 -8.07
C HIS A 33 -3.27 4.84 -7.43
N ILE A 34 -1.94 4.78 -7.28
CA ILE A 34 -1.27 3.67 -6.58
C ILE A 34 -1.76 3.62 -5.13
N LEU A 35 -1.75 4.75 -4.42
CA LEU A 35 -2.27 4.82 -3.06
C LEU A 35 -3.75 4.41 -2.99
N TYR A 36 -4.55 4.85 -3.95
CA TYR A 36 -5.97 4.52 -4.01
C TYR A 36 -6.19 3.01 -4.20
N GLY A 37 -5.43 2.36 -5.10
CA GLY A 37 -5.45 0.91 -5.28
C GLY A 37 -5.07 0.14 -4.01
N LEU A 38 -4.02 0.59 -3.30
CA LEU A 38 -3.61 0.02 -2.01
C LEU A 38 -4.70 0.12 -0.95
N LEU A 39 -5.43 1.25 -0.88
CA LEU A 39 -6.50 1.49 0.08
C LEU A 39 -7.84 0.83 -0.31
N ARG A 40 -8.04 0.51 -1.59
CA ARG A 40 -9.22 -0.24 -2.07
C ARG A 40 -9.10 -1.74 -1.88
N GLN A 41 -7.89 -2.26 -1.75
CA GLN A 41 -7.68 -3.68 -1.57
C GLN A 41 -8.43 -4.19 -0.33
N GLU A 42 -9.37 -5.11 -0.56
CA GLU A 42 -10.09 -5.78 0.51
C GLU A 42 -9.11 -6.54 1.40
N ASP A 43 -9.27 -6.39 2.71
CA ASP A 43 -8.36 -7.01 3.68
C ASP A 43 -6.87 -6.69 3.39
N GLY A 44 -6.59 -5.51 2.86
CA GLY A 44 -5.24 -5.07 2.47
C GLY A 44 -4.29 -4.84 3.64
N LEU A 45 -3.01 -5.17 3.44
CA LEU A 45 -1.96 -4.95 4.45
C LEU A 45 -1.81 -3.45 4.76
N VAL A 46 -1.89 -2.57 3.76
CA VAL A 46 -1.80 -1.11 3.96
C VAL A 46 -2.90 -0.59 4.89
N SER A 47 -4.15 -1.04 4.71
CA SER A 47 -5.24 -0.68 5.62
C SER A 47 -4.96 -1.13 7.05
N LYS A 48 -4.37 -2.32 7.24
CA LYS A 48 -3.95 -2.81 8.58
C LYS A 48 -2.79 -2.03 9.18
N ILE A 49 -1.83 -1.59 8.38
CA ILE A 49 -0.74 -0.71 8.84
C ILE A 49 -1.34 0.61 9.36
N ILE A 50 -2.25 1.22 8.61
CA ILE A 50 -2.92 2.48 8.98
C ILE A 50 -3.74 2.30 10.27
N GLU A 51 -4.49 1.20 10.40
CA GLU A 51 -5.22 0.86 11.63
C GLU A 51 -4.26 0.70 12.83
N LYS A 52 -3.10 0.04 12.65
CA LYS A 52 -2.08 -0.10 13.71
C LYS A 52 -1.42 1.22 14.12
N MET A 53 -1.49 2.24 13.27
CA MET A 53 -1.08 3.61 13.59
C MET A 53 -2.17 4.38 14.35
N GLY A 54 -3.35 3.79 14.58
CA GLY A 54 -4.49 4.44 15.22
C GLY A 54 -5.29 5.34 14.29
N LEU A 55 -5.11 5.19 12.97
CA LEU A 55 -5.74 6.02 11.95
C LEU A 55 -6.87 5.26 11.24
N SER A 56 -7.76 5.99 10.57
CA SER A 56 -8.86 5.40 9.79
C SER A 56 -8.47 5.28 8.31
N PRO A 57 -8.26 4.06 7.77
CA PRO A 57 -8.00 3.87 6.35
C PRO A 57 -9.19 4.29 5.47
N ILE A 58 -10.42 4.13 5.99
CA ILE A 58 -11.64 4.55 5.30
C ILE A 58 -11.64 6.07 5.08
N ARG A 59 -11.37 6.86 6.13
CA ARG A 59 -11.30 8.32 6.00
C ARG A 59 -10.19 8.76 5.06
N LEU A 60 -9.00 8.15 5.13
CA LEU A 60 -7.91 8.48 4.21
C LEU A 60 -8.32 8.22 2.75
N ARG A 61 -8.99 7.08 2.48
CA ARG A 61 -9.49 6.73 1.16
C ARG A 61 -10.55 7.72 0.67
N GLU A 62 -11.48 8.13 1.52
CA GLU A 62 -12.50 9.13 1.18
C GLU A 62 -11.87 10.49 0.85
N ARG A 63 -10.86 10.93 1.62
CA ARG A 63 -10.13 12.16 1.32
C ARG A 63 -9.36 12.06 0.01
N LEU A 64 -8.69 10.94 -0.24
CA LEU A 64 -8.00 10.70 -1.51
C LEU A 64 -8.95 10.64 -2.70
N HIS A 65 -10.11 9.99 -2.55
CA HIS A 65 -11.16 9.97 -3.58
C HIS A 65 -11.58 11.37 -4.00
N ALA A 66 -11.86 12.24 -3.02
CA ALA A 66 -12.27 13.61 -3.29
C ALA A 66 -11.18 14.42 -4.00
N GLU A 67 -9.89 14.12 -3.77
CA GLU A 67 -8.80 14.76 -4.49
C GLU A 67 -8.68 14.23 -5.92
N LEU A 68 -8.89 12.93 -6.16
CA LEU A 68 -8.91 12.33 -7.49
C LEU A 68 -10.07 12.86 -8.34
N GLU A 69 -11.27 13.04 -7.78
CA GLU A 69 -12.42 13.62 -8.50
C GLU A 69 -12.19 15.05 -8.99
N ARG A 70 -11.28 15.79 -8.31
CA ARG A 70 -10.94 17.18 -8.64
C ARG A 70 -9.91 17.31 -9.75
N LEU A 71 -9.23 16.22 -10.11
CA LEU A 71 -8.24 16.24 -11.18
C LEU A 71 -8.93 16.40 -12.55
N PRO A 72 -8.22 16.90 -13.57
CA PRO A 72 -8.76 17.02 -14.92
C PRO A 72 -9.21 15.67 -15.48
N GLN A 73 -10.47 15.60 -15.90
CA GLN A 73 -11.10 14.39 -16.41
C GLN A 73 -11.19 14.41 -17.95
N ILE A 74 -10.87 13.29 -18.60
CA ILE A 74 -10.90 13.13 -20.05
C ILE A 74 -12.09 12.28 -20.47
N HIS A 75 -13.14 12.95 -20.94
CA HIS A 75 -14.40 12.31 -21.34
C HIS A 75 -14.45 11.88 -22.81
N SER A 76 -13.43 12.23 -23.60
CA SER A 76 -13.32 11.88 -25.02
C SER A 76 -12.04 11.12 -25.29
N VAL A 77 -12.06 9.82 -25.00
CA VAL A 77 -11.05 8.88 -25.50
C VAL A 77 -11.68 8.09 -26.63
N ARG A 78 -11.28 8.37 -27.88
CA ARG A 78 -11.63 7.52 -29.03
C ARG A 78 -10.54 6.45 -29.18
N GLY A 79 -10.89 5.19 -28.98
CA GLY A 79 -9.98 4.05 -29.14
C GLY A 79 -9.53 3.44 -27.81
N THR A 80 -8.58 2.50 -27.87
CA THR A 80 -8.01 1.84 -26.69
C THR A 80 -7.29 2.87 -25.82
N LEU A 81 -7.64 2.91 -24.53
CA LEU A 81 -7.04 3.82 -23.55
C LEU A 81 -5.59 3.38 -23.28
N GLN A 82 -4.63 4.09 -23.86
CA GLN A 82 -3.22 3.85 -23.55
C GLN A 82 -2.91 4.46 -22.19
N ILE A 83 -2.55 3.61 -21.22
CA ILE A 83 -2.16 4.05 -19.88
C ILE A 83 -0.72 4.58 -19.93
N TYR A 84 -0.54 5.82 -19.46
CA TYR A 84 0.77 6.44 -19.32
C TYR A 84 1.20 6.42 -17.85
N ILE A 85 2.43 6.00 -17.56
CA ILE A 85 2.97 6.05 -16.20
C ILE A 85 3.68 7.39 -16.02
N THR A 86 3.28 8.17 -15.02
CA THR A 86 3.93 9.47 -14.75
C THR A 86 5.35 9.27 -14.22
N PRO A 87 6.23 10.28 -14.34
CA PRO A 87 7.54 10.25 -13.68
C PRO A 87 7.46 10.05 -12.15
N ARG A 88 6.39 10.56 -11.51
CA ARG A 88 6.12 10.40 -10.08
C ARG A 88 5.80 8.95 -9.73
N ALA A 89 4.85 8.32 -10.43
CA ALA A 89 4.55 6.90 -10.26
C ALA A 89 5.78 6.01 -10.54
N LYS A 90 6.58 6.35 -11.56
CA LYS A 90 7.85 5.64 -11.82
C LYS A 90 8.80 5.73 -10.63
N ARG A 91 8.96 6.91 -10.02
CA ARG A 91 9.79 7.08 -8.82
C ARG A 91 9.28 6.27 -7.63
N VAL A 92 7.96 6.20 -7.44
CA VAL A 92 7.35 5.34 -6.40
C VAL A 92 7.75 3.88 -6.62
N PHE A 93 7.71 3.39 -7.85
CA PHE A 93 8.14 2.03 -8.14
C PHE A 93 9.63 1.81 -7.84
N ASP A 94 10.50 2.71 -8.32
CA ASP A 94 11.94 2.62 -8.09
C ASP A 94 12.25 2.61 -6.58
N LEU A 95 11.61 3.51 -5.80
CA LEU A 95 11.75 3.56 -4.34
C LEU A 95 11.17 2.32 -3.65
N ALA A 96 10.09 1.72 -4.16
CA ALA A 96 9.54 0.49 -3.60
C ALA A 96 10.52 -0.69 -3.77
N PHE A 97 11.24 -0.75 -4.89
CA PHE A 97 12.33 -1.71 -5.05
C PHE A 97 13.48 -1.45 -4.08
N ASP A 98 13.82 -0.18 -3.81
CA ASP A 98 14.84 0.18 -2.82
C ASP A 98 14.42 -0.24 -1.41
N GLU A 99 13.15 -0.07 -1.07
CA GLU A 99 12.59 -0.48 0.20
C GLU A 99 12.58 -1.99 0.40
N ALA A 100 12.20 -2.76 -0.63
CA ALA A 100 12.29 -4.21 -0.61
C ALA A 100 13.74 -4.67 -0.39
N ARG A 101 14.70 -4.07 -1.10
CA ARG A 101 16.13 -4.35 -0.88
C ARG A 101 16.58 -4.01 0.53
N ARG A 102 16.14 -2.88 1.09
CA ARG A 102 16.47 -2.45 2.46
C ARG A 102 15.93 -3.42 3.50
N LEU A 103 14.74 -3.97 3.28
CA LEU A 103 14.12 -5.01 4.13
C LEU A 103 14.64 -6.43 3.84
N LYS A 104 15.52 -6.57 2.84
CA LYS A 104 16.10 -7.84 2.36
C LYS A 104 15.03 -8.81 1.84
N ASP A 105 14.02 -8.25 1.19
CA ASP A 105 12.93 -8.94 0.55
C ASP A 105 13.25 -9.22 -0.93
N ASP A 106 12.83 -10.38 -1.42
CA ASP A 106 13.03 -10.80 -2.81
C ASP A 106 11.89 -10.32 -3.73
N TYR A 107 10.75 -9.97 -3.15
CA TYR A 107 9.55 -9.46 -3.80
C TYR A 107 9.12 -8.09 -3.25
N VAL A 108 8.63 -7.23 -4.14
CA VAL A 108 8.03 -5.94 -3.80
C VAL A 108 6.56 -6.14 -3.44
N GLY A 109 6.28 -6.11 -2.14
CA GLY A 109 4.92 -6.10 -1.58
C GLY A 109 4.25 -4.73 -1.48
N THR A 110 2.97 -4.71 -1.06
CA THR A 110 2.16 -3.49 -0.88
C THR A 110 2.74 -2.53 0.15
N GLU A 111 3.42 -3.04 1.16
CA GLU A 111 4.08 -2.24 2.20
C GLU A 111 5.24 -1.41 1.64
N HIS A 112 5.94 -1.93 0.62
CA HIS A 112 7.06 -1.21 -0.01
C HIS A 112 6.57 -0.06 -0.86
N LEU A 113 5.47 -0.29 -1.59
CA LEU A 113 4.78 0.77 -2.33
C LEU A 113 4.28 1.85 -1.37
N PHE A 114 3.69 1.47 -0.23
CA PHE A 114 3.22 2.43 0.76
C PHE A 114 4.36 3.22 1.42
N LEU A 115 5.47 2.56 1.75
CA LEU A 115 6.69 3.23 2.23
C LEU A 115 7.27 4.20 1.18
N ALA A 116 7.30 3.79 -0.09
CA ALA A 116 7.77 4.65 -1.18
C ALA A 116 6.89 5.89 -1.36
N LEU A 117 5.56 5.75 -1.25
CA LEU A 117 4.63 6.88 -1.31
C LEU A 117 4.87 7.88 -0.17
N SER A 118 5.37 7.43 1.00
CA SER A 118 5.69 8.32 2.12
C SER A 118 6.94 9.20 1.90
N GLU A 119 7.69 8.95 0.83
CA GLU A 119 8.84 9.77 0.41
C GLU A 119 8.46 10.86 -0.61
N GLU A 120 7.19 10.92 -1.04
CA GLU A 120 6.72 11.98 -1.93
C GLU A 120 6.88 13.35 -1.24
N ARG A 121 7.55 14.26 -1.95
CA ARG A 121 7.92 15.60 -1.42
C ARG A 121 7.00 16.72 -1.91
N GLU A 122 6.01 16.38 -2.72
CA GLU A 122 5.08 17.32 -3.33
C GLU A 122 3.74 16.64 -3.60
N GLY A 123 2.76 17.43 -4.04
CA GLY A 123 1.48 16.91 -4.51
C GLY A 123 0.49 16.55 -3.40
N VAL A 124 -0.53 15.76 -3.77
CA VAL A 124 -1.67 15.42 -2.92
C VAL A 124 -1.25 14.49 -1.79
N ILE A 125 -0.39 13.51 -2.08
CA ILE A 125 0.06 12.51 -1.10
C ILE A 125 0.74 13.15 0.09
N LEU A 126 1.70 14.07 -0.14
CA LEU A 126 2.38 14.76 0.96
C LEU A 126 1.38 15.48 1.88
N ARG A 127 0.40 16.18 1.30
CA ARG A 127 -0.63 16.89 2.08
C ARG A 127 -1.50 15.93 2.88
N LEU A 128 -2.01 14.88 2.25
CA LEU A 128 -2.85 13.87 2.92
C LEU A 128 -2.08 13.15 4.02
N PHE A 129 -0.84 12.75 3.77
CA PHE A 129 -0.03 12.07 4.77
C PHE A 129 0.27 13.01 5.95
N SER A 130 0.54 14.29 5.68
CA SER A 130 0.72 15.29 6.74
C SER A 130 -0.56 15.51 7.55
N GLU A 131 -1.72 15.61 6.91
CA GLU A 131 -3.04 15.76 7.55
C GLU A 131 -3.36 14.59 8.48
N PHE A 132 -3.04 13.36 8.05
CA PHE A 132 -3.29 12.14 8.83
C PHE A 132 -2.12 11.77 9.76
N GLY A 133 -1.02 12.53 9.75
CA GLY A 133 0.18 12.22 10.53
C GLY A 133 0.88 10.93 10.10
N ILE A 134 0.77 10.52 8.83
CA ILE A 134 1.46 9.36 8.26
C ILE A 134 2.91 9.77 7.92
N SER A 135 3.87 8.99 8.40
CA SER A 135 5.29 9.21 8.13
C SER A 135 5.99 7.88 7.90
N LYS A 136 7.12 7.88 7.20
CA LYS A 136 7.89 6.65 6.98
C LYS A 136 8.21 5.90 8.28
N GLU A 137 8.53 6.65 9.34
CA GLU A 137 8.87 6.10 10.65
C GLU A 137 7.70 5.32 11.27
N ASN A 138 6.48 5.88 11.26
CA ASN A 138 5.34 5.21 11.86
C ASN A 138 4.81 4.07 11.00
N ILE A 139 4.96 4.14 9.67
CA ILE A 139 4.72 3.02 8.77
C ILE A 139 5.63 1.84 9.15
N TYR A 140 6.93 2.06 9.35
CA TYR A 140 7.82 0.97 9.80
C TYR A 140 7.44 0.39 11.15
N LYS A 141 7.14 1.25 12.13
CA LYS A 141 6.76 0.79 13.48
C LYS A 141 5.50 -0.08 13.44
N ALA A 142 4.52 0.29 12.62
CA ALA A 142 3.29 -0.48 12.44
C ALA A 142 3.56 -1.77 11.65
N LEU A 143 4.30 -1.69 10.55
CA LEU A 143 4.68 -2.83 9.73
C LEU A 143 5.43 -3.89 10.54
N GLN A 144 6.40 -3.49 11.36
CA GLN A 144 7.18 -4.39 12.21
C GLN A 144 6.29 -5.21 13.16
N LYS A 145 5.18 -4.65 13.64
CA LYS A 145 4.24 -5.38 14.50
C LYS A 145 3.47 -6.45 13.74
N ILE A 146 3.22 -6.25 12.45
CA ILE A 146 2.43 -7.17 11.60
C ILE A 146 3.32 -8.28 11.03
N ARG A 147 4.43 -7.93 10.38
CA ARG A 147 5.30 -8.91 9.70
C ARG A 147 6.43 -9.46 10.58
N GLY A 148 6.74 -8.81 11.70
CA GLY A 148 7.84 -9.21 12.58
C GLY A 148 9.17 -9.29 11.84
N ALA A 149 9.85 -10.43 11.95
CA ALA A 149 11.11 -10.71 11.28
C ALA A 149 10.96 -11.39 9.90
N GLN A 150 9.73 -11.54 9.40
CA GLN A 150 9.48 -12.26 8.15
C GLN A 150 9.87 -11.43 6.93
N ARG A 151 10.27 -12.13 5.86
CA ARG A 151 10.75 -11.56 4.61
C ARG A 151 9.90 -12.01 3.43
N ALA A 152 9.74 -11.17 2.42
CA ALA A 152 8.93 -11.46 1.25
C ALA A 152 9.77 -12.23 0.24
N THR A 153 9.93 -13.53 0.52
CA THR A 153 10.75 -14.46 -0.27
C THR A 153 9.95 -15.21 -1.33
N ASP A 154 8.64 -15.04 -1.37
CA ASP A 154 7.72 -15.64 -2.33
C ASP A 154 6.53 -14.71 -2.63
N PRO A 155 5.79 -14.92 -3.74
CA PRO A 155 4.69 -14.06 -4.14
C PRO A 155 3.54 -13.94 -3.13
N ASP A 156 3.36 -14.91 -2.25
CA ASP A 156 2.23 -14.98 -1.29
C ASP A 156 2.60 -14.50 0.11
N ALA A 157 3.81 -13.96 0.30
CA ALA A 157 4.36 -13.70 1.61
C ALA A 157 3.52 -12.74 2.47
N GLU A 158 2.95 -11.69 1.88
CA GLU A 158 2.07 -10.74 2.58
C GLU A 158 0.84 -11.42 3.22
N SER A 159 0.23 -12.37 2.50
CA SER A 159 -0.92 -13.13 2.99
C SER A 159 -0.55 -13.97 4.22
N LYS A 160 0.69 -14.48 4.28
CA LYS A 160 1.19 -15.23 5.44
C LYS A 160 1.35 -14.34 6.68
N TYR A 161 1.89 -13.12 6.50
CA TYR A 161 2.03 -12.16 7.61
C TYR A 161 0.67 -11.79 8.17
N MET A 162 -0.27 -11.50 7.27
CA MET A 162 -1.63 -11.11 7.59
C MET A 162 -2.40 -12.24 8.27
N ALA A 163 -2.22 -13.50 7.84
CA ALA A 163 -2.79 -14.66 8.51
C ALA A 163 -2.22 -14.81 9.93
N MET A 164 -0.92 -14.62 10.12
CA MET A 164 -0.33 -14.65 11.46
C MET A 164 -0.85 -13.50 12.33
N GLU A 165 -0.95 -12.28 11.83
CA GLU A 165 -1.54 -11.16 12.59
C GLU A 165 -3.00 -11.44 12.99
N ARG A 166 -3.79 -12.14 12.15
CA ARG A 166 -5.19 -12.49 12.43
C ARG A 166 -5.34 -13.66 13.40
N PHE A 167 -4.53 -14.70 13.25
CA PHE A 167 -4.74 -16.01 13.87
C PHE A 167 -3.67 -16.43 14.86
N ALA A 168 -2.49 -15.80 14.86
CA ALA A 168 -1.51 -15.96 15.91
C ALA A 168 -2.02 -15.23 17.15
N ARG A 169 -3.00 -15.87 17.80
CA ARG A 169 -3.29 -15.66 19.21
C ARG A 169 -1.96 -15.73 19.92
N ASP A 170 -1.60 -14.68 20.64
CA ASP A 170 -0.29 -14.57 21.26
C ASP A 170 -0.21 -15.53 22.47
N ILE A 171 0.02 -16.80 22.18
CA ILE A 171 0.16 -17.88 23.16
C ILE A 171 1.30 -17.58 24.14
N THR A 172 2.29 -16.78 23.73
CA THR A 172 3.40 -16.36 24.62
C THR A 172 2.94 -15.31 25.63
N LYS A 173 2.09 -14.37 25.21
CA LYS A 173 1.44 -13.40 26.08
C LYS A 173 0.35 -14.05 26.95
N GLU A 174 -0.47 -14.93 26.40
CA GLU A 174 -1.48 -15.70 27.16
C GLU A 174 -0.80 -16.65 28.19
N SER A 175 0.37 -17.21 27.86
CA SER A 175 1.21 -17.97 28.82
C SER A 175 1.73 -17.08 29.95
N LYS A 176 2.23 -15.88 29.65
CA LYS A 176 2.67 -14.91 30.66
C LYS A 176 1.51 -14.35 31.50
N GLU A 177 0.31 -14.30 30.95
CA GLU A 177 -0.92 -13.87 31.63
C GLU A 177 -1.63 -15.02 32.39
N GLY A 178 -1.08 -16.24 32.39
CA GLY A 178 -1.62 -17.38 33.13
C GLY A 178 -2.96 -17.90 32.58
N LYS A 179 -3.27 -17.63 31.30
CA LYS A 179 -4.55 -17.99 30.65
C LYS A 179 -4.49 -19.30 29.87
N LEU A 180 -3.39 -20.05 29.96
CA LEU A 180 -3.27 -21.38 29.38
C LEU A 180 -3.47 -22.41 30.49
N ASP A 181 -4.54 -23.20 30.36
CA ASP A 181 -4.71 -24.39 31.20
C ASP A 181 -3.64 -25.44 30.83
N PRO A 182 -3.06 -26.16 31.82
CA PRO A 182 -2.00 -27.16 31.60
C PRO A 182 -2.42 -28.35 30.73
#